data_AF-A0A1C0UY88-F1
#
_entry.id   AF-A0A1C0UY88-F1
#
_cell.length_a   1.000
_cell.length_b   1.000
_cell.length_c   1.000
_cell.angle_alpha   90.00
_cell.angle_beta   90.00
_cell.angle_gamma   90.00
#
_symmetry.space_group_name_H-M   'P 1'
#
loop_
_entity.id
_entity.type
_entity.pdbx_description
1 polymer ?
#
loop_
_entity_poly.entity_id
_entity_poly.type
_entity_poly.pdbx_seq_one_letter_code
_entity_poly.pdbx_strand_id
1 'polypeptide(L)'
;MVFITIKHGYLWRVLGQPTEYKNFVFVPVLGELYDGINIRHYRRPEETPTFPLTDYIDNQLPKIIDRCRHQCGKIADAVWVRGRIPAIFGFTPLSLPFADYKYALLEQTFMACQQSSVNNDWVAYPFVCEDYDLSVGLRFIPDASLTEVYQSISKAFWELLLLEPNHVHPFCDGYVHYNELDDEEWLLVALKNRRCIIEFSDSIDF
;
A
#
# COMPACT_ATOMS: atom_id res chain seq x y z
N MET A 1 -14.83 29.11 -5.97
CA MET A 1 -14.54 27.88 -6.74
C MET A 1 -13.18 27.41 -6.28
N VAL A 2 -13.04 26.16 -5.85
CA VAL A 2 -11.76 25.59 -5.42
C VAL A 2 -11.23 24.76 -6.59
N PHE A 3 -9.99 24.97 -6.99
CA PHE A 3 -9.34 24.18 -8.02
C PHE A 3 -8.40 23.16 -7.37
N ILE A 4 -8.44 21.92 -7.87
CA ILE A 4 -7.52 20.85 -7.48
C ILE A 4 -6.71 20.47 -8.71
N THR A 5 -5.39 20.59 -8.61
CA THR A 5 -4.46 20.12 -9.65
C THR A 5 -3.95 18.73 -9.29
N ILE A 6 -4.25 17.73 -10.10
CA ILE A 6 -3.72 16.38 -9.94
C ILE A 6 -2.40 16.26 -10.71
N LYS A 7 -1.33 15.83 -10.04
CA LYS A 7 -0.02 15.60 -10.66
C LYS A 7 0.06 14.15 -11.15
N HIS A 8 0.35 13.93 -12.43
CA HIS A 8 0.72 12.62 -12.97
C HIS A 8 -0.24 11.46 -12.64
N GLY A 9 -1.56 11.68 -12.73
CA GLY A 9 -2.52 10.60 -12.53
C GLY A 9 -3.98 11.03 -12.72
N TYR A 10 -4.88 10.08 -12.49
CA TYR A 10 -6.31 10.24 -12.67
C TYR A 10 -7.09 9.84 -11.41
N LEU A 11 -8.19 10.55 -11.18
CA LEU A 11 -9.19 10.24 -10.16
C LEU A 11 -10.48 9.81 -10.85
N TRP A 12 -11.00 8.62 -10.53
CA TRP A 12 -12.34 8.22 -10.94
C TRP A 12 -13.33 8.26 -9.79
N ARG A 13 -12.94 7.74 -8.62
CA ARG A 13 -13.86 7.62 -7.47
C ARG A 13 -13.10 7.64 -6.15
N VAL A 14 -13.71 8.21 -5.11
CA VAL A 14 -13.26 8.07 -3.72
C VAL A 14 -13.84 6.79 -3.13
N LEU A 15 -13.00 5.94 -2.53
CA LEU A 15 -13.39 4.61 -2.04
C LEU A 15 -13.73 4.57 -0.55
N GLY A 16 -13.21 5.51 0.23
CA GLY A 16 -13.31 5.53 1.69
C GLY A 16 -13.27 6.95 2.27
N GLN A 17 -13.07 7.03 3.57
CA GLN A 17 -13.00 8.29 4.30
C GLN A 17 -11.64 8.96 4.09
N PRO A 18 -11.58 10.23 3.68
CA PRO A 18 -10.36 11.01 3.72
C PRO A 18 -9.85 11.17 5.14
N THR A 19 -8.54 11.08 5.33
CA THR A 19 -7.90 11.24 6.64
C THR A 19 -6.80 12.28 6.56
N GLU A 20 -6.89 13.30 7.42
CA GLU A 20 -5.88 14.35 7.53
C GLU A 20 -4.76 13.91 8.48
N TYR A 21 -3.52 14.09 8.06
CA TYR A 21 -2.35 13.91 8.92
C TYR A 21 -1.22 14.82 8.47
N LYS A 22 -0.65 15.57 9.42
CA LYS A 22 0.29 16.67 9.17
C LYS A 22 -0.28 17.66 8.15
N ASN A 23 0.39 17.86 7.03
CA ASN A 23 0.02 18.84 5.99
C ASN A 23 -0.69 18.19 4.80
N PHE A 24 -1.14 16.94 4.93
CA PHE A 24 -1.77 16.18 3.85
C PHE A 24 -3.13 15.65 4.26
N VAL A 25 -4.07 15.66 3.30
CA VAL A 25 -5.29 14.86 3.36
C VAL A 25 -5.10 13.65 2.45
N PHE A 26 -5.08 12.47 3.05
CA PHE A 26 -4.95 11.20 2.32
C PHE A 26 -6.33 10.69 1.94
N VAL A 27 -6.52 10.43 0.65
CA VAL A 27 -7.80 9.98 0.10
C VAL A 27 -7.59 8.63 -0.59
N PRO A 28 -8.26 7.55 -0.17
CA PRO A 28 -8.26 6.29 -0.93
C PRO A 28 -9.12 6.44 -2.18
N VAL A 29 -8.60 6.03 -3.33
CA VAL A 29 -9.26 6.28 -4.62
C VAL A 29 -9.22 5.08 -5.54
N LEU A 30 -10.25 4.97 -6.39
CA LEU A 30 -10.14 4.32 -7.68
C LEU A 30 -9.52 5.35 -8.62
N GLY A 31 -8.28 5.11 -9.01
CA GLY A 31 -7.45 6.01 -9.78
C GLY A 31 -6.21 5.29 -10.27
N GLU A 32 -5.49 5.91 -11.20
CA GLU A 32 -4.25 5.38 -11.75
C GLU A 32 -3.17 6.45 -11.78
N LEU A 33 -1.93 5.98 -11.69
CA LEU A 33 -0.77 6.79 -12.03
C LEU A 33 -0.69 6.94 -13.56
N TYR A 34 -0.37 8.14 -14.03
CA TYR A 34 -0.21 8.39 -15.46
C TYR A 34 1.11 7.79 -15.95
N ASP A 35 1.07 6.64 -16.62
CA ASP A 35 2.27 5.94 -17.08
C ASP A 35 2.44 5.90 -18.62
N GLY A 36 1.65 6.70 -19.35
CA GLY A 36 1.45 6.41 -20.78
C GLY A 36 0.83 5.01 -20.95
N ILE A 37 0.66 4.54 -22.18
CA ILE A 37 -0.13 3.32 -22.49
C ILE A 37 0.60 2.01 -22.07
N ASN A 38 1.60 2.09 -21.19
CA ASN A 38 2.36 0.92 -20.76
C ASN A 38 1.59 0.17 -19.68
N ILE A 39 1.14 -1.04 -20.01
CA ILE A 39 0.74 -2.04 -19.01
C ILE A 39 2.04 -2.47 -18.33
N ARG A 40 2.20 -2.15 -17.04
CA ARG A 40 3.38 -2.58 -16.29
C ARG A 40 3.22 -4.01 -15.84
N HIS A 41 4.29 -4.78 -15.99
CA HIS A 41 4.42 -6.10 -15.39
C HIS A 41 4.55 -5.99 -13.87
N TYR A 42 4.08 -7.02 -13.15
CA TYR A 42 4.41 -7.21 -11.74
C TYR A 42 5.94 -7.10 -11.53
N ARG A 43 6.35 -6.34 -10.50
CA ARG A 43 7.77 -6.04 -10.22
C ARG A 43 8.56 -7.35 -9.98
N ARG A 44 9.87 -7.33 -10.24
CA ARG A 44 10.78 -8.47 -9.98
C ARG A 44 11.47 -8.35 -8.61
N PRO A 45 12.06 -9.44 -8.06
CA PRO A 45 12.71 -9.44 -6.75
C PRO A 45 13.81 -8.40 -6.55
N GLU A 46 14.43 -7.98 -7.65
CA GLU A 46 15.53 -7.03 -7.67
C GLU A 46 15.07 -5.57 -7.57
N GLU A 47 13.76 -5.31 -7.71
CA GLU A 47 13.17 -3.98 -7.68
C GLU A 47 12.59 -3.69 -6.30
N THR A 48 13.44 -3.20 -5.40
CA THR A 48 13.02 -2.75 -4.06
C THR A 48 11.83 -1.78 -4.14
N PRO A 49 10.82 -1.92 -3.27
CA PRO A 49 9.72 -0.97 -3.21
C PRO A 49 10.26 0.46 -3.05
N THR A 50 9.70 1.41 -3.79
CA THR A 50 10.05 2.81 -3.64
C THR A 50 9.41 3.26 -2.31
N PHE A 51 10.16 3.84 -1.37
CA PHE A 51 9.65 4.22 -0.03
C PHE A 51 9.02 3.07 0.79
N PRO A 52 9.78 2.01 1.11
CA PRO A 52 9.27 0.90 1.92
C PRO A 52 8.91 1.35 3.33
N LEU A 53 7.91 0.73 3.96
CA LEU A 53 7.51 1.05 5.34
C LEU A 53 8.68 0.91 6.33
N THR A 54 9.60 -0.02 6.08
CA THR A 54 10.79 -0.27 6.90
C THR A 54 11.69 0.96 7.08
N ASP A 55 11.70 1.89 6.12
CA ASP A 55 12.50 3.13 6.21
C ASP A 55 11.93 4.13 7.23
N TYR A 56 10.70 3.91 7.70
CA TYR A 56 9.94 4.83 8.56
C TYR A 56 9.64 4.26 9.94
N ILE A 57 10.06 3.02 10.18
CA ILE A 57 9.99 2.39 11.49
C ILE A 57 11.34 2.61 12.15
N ASP A 58 11.37 3.44 13.20
CA ASP A 58 12.54 3.55 14.07
C ASP A 58 12.91 2.17 14.64
N ASN A 59 14.07 2.02 15.29
CA ASN A 59 14.61 0.76 15.84
C ASN A 59 13.66 -0.09 16.74
N GLN A 60 12.41 0.33 16.98
CA GLN A 60 11.36 -0.43 17.65
C GLN A 60 10.15 -0.68 16.73
N LEU A 61 10.17 -1.84 16.06
CA LEU A 61 9.06 -2.36 15.28
C LEU A 61 7.83 -2.62 16.17
N PRO A 62 6.63 -2.12 15.82
CA PRO A 62 5.40 -2.49 16.53
C PRO A 62 5.22 -4.00 16.58
N LYS A 63 4.95 -4.55 17.76
CA LYS A 63 4.86 -6.01 18.00
C LYS A 63 3.91 -6.75 17.05
N ILE A 64 2.87 -6.09 16.54
CA ILE A 64 1.94 -6.70 15.59
C ILE A 64 2.55 -6.86 14.20
N ILE A 65 3.37 -5.90 13.75
CA ILE A 65 4.12 -5.98 12.50
C ILE A 65 5.23 -7.03 12.63
N ASP A 66 5.92 -7.04 13.78
CA ASP A 66 6.95 -8.04 14.09
C ASP A 66 6.44 -9.49 14.09
N ARG A 67 5.14 -9.69 14.35
CA ARG A 67 4.47 -10.99 14.29
C ARG A 67 4.03 -11.38 12.87
N CYS A 68 4.05 -10.45 11.93
CA CYS A 68 3.80 -10.74 10.52
C CYS A 68 5.12 -11.15 9.88
N ARG A 69 5.40 -12.46 9.85
CA ARG A 69 6.64 -13.00 9.30
C ARG A 69 6.35 -14.17 8.37
N HIS A 70 7.12 -14.23 7.28
CA HIS A 70 7.20 -15.40 6.42
C HIS A 70 7.84 -16.58 7.16
N GLN A 71 7.70 -17.80 6.63
CA GLN A 71 8.31 -19.00 7.20
C GLN A 71 9.85 -18.90 7.27
N CYS A 72 10.47 -18.16 6.35
CA CYS A 72 11.91 -17.89 6.35
C CYS A 72 12.34 -16.78 7.34
N GLY A 73 11.40 -16.24 8.13
CA GLY A 73 11.66 -15.23 9.15
C GLY A 73 11.68 -13.78 8.66
N LYS A 74 11.56 -13.52 7.35
CA LYS A 74 11.39 -12.17 6.79
C LYS A 74 10.09 -11.52 7.27
N ILE A 75 10.08 -10.20 7.45
CA ILE A 75 8.86 -9.45 7.82
C ILE A 75 7.93 -9.41 6.61
N ALA A 76 6.64 -9.64 6.85
CA ALA A 76 5.56 -9.60 5.87
C ALA A 76 4.60 -8.44 6.24
N ASP A 77 5.10 -7.21 6.17
CA ASP A 77 4.39 -6.02 6.67
C ASP A 77 3.17 -5.64 5.81
N ALA A 78 3.09 -6.10 4.56
CA ALA A 78 1.90 -5.98 3.72
C ALA A 78 0.66 -6.59 4.39
N VAL A 79 0.81 -7.69 5.14
CA VAL A 79 -0.28 -8.32 5.91
C VAL A 79 -0.84 -7.35 6.95
N TRP A 80 0.04 -6.63 7.65
CA TRP A 80 -0.40 -5.63 8.60
C TRP A 80 -1.04 -4.43 7.90
N VAL A 81 -0.44 -3.91 6.82
CA VAL A 81 -0.97 -2.75 6.08
C VAL A 81 -2.36 -3.05 5.50
N ARG A 82 -2.56 -4.24 4.93
CA ARG A 82 -3.84 -4.73 4.39
C ARG A 82 -4.95 -4.67 5.44
N GLY A 83 -4.65 -5.03 6.69
CA GLY A 83 -5.58 -4.91 7.83
C GLY A 83 -5.67 -3.49 8.40
N ARG A 84 -4.63 -2.66 8.25
CA ARG A 84 -4.58 -1.30 8.78
C ARG A 84 -5.37 -0.30 7.92
N ILE A 85 -5.33 -0.43 6.60
CA ILE A 85 -6.02 0.49 5.69
C ILE A 85 -7.52 0.61 6.01
N PRO A 86 -8.30 -0.48 6.18
CA PRO A 86 -9.70 -0.37 6.56
C PRO A 86 -9.93 0.32 7.91
N ALA A 87 -9.01 0.14 8.85
CA ALA A 87 -9.09 0.75 10.18
C ALA A 87 -8.85 2.27 10.16
N ILE A 88 -8.09 2.80 9.19
CA ILE A 88 -7.88 4.25 9.01
C ILE A 88 -8.96 4.86 8.12
N PHE A 89 -9.23 4.22 6.98
CA PHE A 89 -9.96 4.84 5.87
C PHE A 89 -11.38 4.31 5.70
N GLY A 90 -11.82 3.34 6.51
CA GLY A 90 -13.19 2.83 6.50
C GLY A 90 -13.59 2.13 5.20
N PHE A 91 -12.63 1.57 4.45
CA PHE A 91 -12.91 0.78 3.25
C PHE A 91 -11.97 -0.42 3.17
N THR A 92 -12.41 -1.48 2.50
CA THR A 92 -11.57 -2.65 2.23
C THR A 92 -10.91 -2.48 0.87
N PRO A 93 -9.56 -2.45 0.78
CA PRO A 93 -8.84 -2.56 -0.49
C PRO A 93 -9.43 -3.70 -1.34
N LEU A 94 -9.69 -3.39 -2.60
CA LEU A 94 -10.20 -4.36 -3.55
C LEU A 94 -9.04 -5.31 -3.90
N SER A 95 -9.23 -6.60 -3.70
CA SER A 95 -8.45 -7.62 -4.41
C SER A 95 -8.92 -7.57 -5.87
N LEU A 96 -8.38 -6.65 -6.67
CA LEU A 96 -8.89 -6.37 -8.01
C LEU A 96 -8.69 -7.59 -8.93
N PRO A 97 -9.63 -7.88 -9.84
CA PRO A 97 -9.55 -9.05 -10.73
C PRO A 97 -8.69 -8.77 -11.98
N PHE A 98 -7.51 -8.17 -11.82
CA PHE A 98 -6.55 -7.99 -12.93
C PHE A 98 -5.66 -9.22 -13.04
N ALA A 99 -5.16 -9.59 -14.22
CA ALA A 99 -4.45 -10.86 -14.45
C ALA A 99 -3.28 -11.16 -13.47
N ASP A 100 -2.65 -10.14 -12.90
CA ASP A 100 -1.49 -10.25 -12.01
C ASP A 100 -1.81 -10.07 -10.51
N TYR A 101 -3.09 -9.89 -10.14
CA TYR A 101 -3.52 -9.68 -8.75
C TYR A 101 -3.15 -10.83 -7.80
N LYS A 102 -2.98 -12.04 -8.34
CA LYS A 102 -2.60 -13.20 -7.55
C LYS A 102 -1.27 -12.97 -6.86
N TYR A 103 -0.39 -12.11 -7.38
CA TYR A 103 0.92 -11.83 -6.80
C TYR A 103 0.93 -10.65 -5.82
N ALA A 104 -0.18 -9.92 -5.63
CA ALA A 104 -0.22 -8.75 -4.75
C ALA A 104 -1.32 -8.92 -3.70
N LEU A 105 -0.94 -8.86 -2.41
CA LEU A 105 -1.91 -8.78 -1.33
C LEU A 105 -2.57 -7.39 -1.27
N LEU A 106 -1.84 -6.38 -1.72
CA LEU A 106 -2.20 -4.98 -1.67
C LEU A 106 -1.70 -4.28 -2.94
N GLU A 107 -2.64 -3.69 -3.67
CA GLU A 107 -2.33 -2.67 -4.67
C GLU A 107 -3.46 -1.63 -4.63
N GLN A 108 -3.20 -0.51 -3.97
CA GLN A 108 -4.23 0.50 -3.70
C GLN A 108 -3.74 1.91 -3.99
N THR A 109 -4.44 2.60 -4.88
CA THR A 109 -4.18 4.01 -5.18
C THR A 109 -4.72 4.92 -4.08
N PHE A 110 -3.90 5.88 -3.68
CA PHE A 110 -4.24 6.98 -2.80
C PHE A 110 -3.91 8.31 -3.48
N MET A 111 -4.54 9.38 -3.01
CA MET A 111 -4.10 10.75 -3.29
C MET A 111 -3.69 11.42 -1.99
N ALA A 112 -2.49 12.00 -1.97
CA ALA A 112 -2.11 12.97 -0.95
C ALA A 112 -2.46 14.36 -1.45
N CYS A 113 -3.42 15.01 -0.82
CA CYS A 113 -3.85 16.36 -1.15
C CYS A 113 -3.21 17.35 -0.18
N GLN A 114 -2.56 18.38 -0.71
CA GLN A 114 -1.96 19.46 0.06
C GLN A 114 -2.55 20.80 -0.40
N GLN A 115 -2.92 21.64 0.55
CA GLN A 115 -3.34 23.01 0.25
C GLN A 115 -2.10 23.90 0.07
N SER A 116 -2.07 24.65 -1.03
CA SER A 116 -1.07 25.68 -1.26
C SER A 116 -1.30 26.86 -0.33
N SER A 117 -0.25 27.26 0.38
CA SER A 117 -0.26 28.44 1.26
C SER A 117 -0.31 29.77 0.50
N VAL A 118 -0.05 29.77 -0.81
CA VAL A 118 0.08 30.99 -1.62
C VAL A 118 -1.25 31.43 -2.22
N ASN A 119 -2.06 30.49 -2.71
CA ASN A 119 -3.27 30.77 -3.49
C ASN A 119 -4.51 30.01 -3.00
N ASN A 120 -4.41 29.24 -1.90
CA ASN A 120 -5.47 28.35 -1.39
C ASN A 120 -5.93 27.25 -2.36
N ASP A 121 -5.25 27.09 -3.51
CA ASP A 121 -5.50 25.97 -4.43
C ASP A 121 -4.96 24.67 -3.82
N TRP A 122 -5.52 23.55 -4.27
CA TRP A 122 -5.10 22.24 -3.80
C TRP A 122 -4.27 21.54 -4.87
N VAL A 123 -3.23 20.84 -4.43
CA VAL A 123 -2.45 19.94 -5.27
C VAL A 123 -2.61 18.53 -4.75
N ALA A 124 -2.94 17.60 -5.64
CA ALA A 124 -3.10 16.18 -5.33
C ALA A 124 -1.96 15.39 -5.98
N TYR A 125 -1.33 14.55 -5.19
CA TYR A 125 -0.22 13.67 -5.59
C TYR A 125 -0.69 12.22 -5.47
N PRO A 126 -1.05 11.57 -6.58
CA PRO A 126 -1.40 10.17 -6.62
C PRO A 126 -0.18 9.30 -6.31
N PHE A 127 -0.41 8.21 -5.56
CA PHE A 127 0.58 7.17 -5.30
C PHE A 127 -0.13 5.83 -5.12
N VAL A 128 0.58 4.74 -5.34
CA VAL A 128 0.07 3.38 -5.12
C VAL A 128 0.77 2.80 -3.90
N CYS A 129 -0.01 2.37 -2.93
CA CYS A 129 0.46 1.51 -1.85
C CYS A 129 0.42 0.08 -2.37
N GLU A 130 1.58 -0.51 -2.61
CA GLU A 130 1.71 -1.84 -3.22
C GLU A 130 2.64 -2.72 -2.40
N ASP A 131 2.46 -4.03 -2.51
CA ASP A 131 3.41 -5.00 -1.96
C ASP A 131 4.16 -5.79 -3.02
N TYR A 132 5.33 -6.26 -2.62
CA TYR A 132 6.16 -7.17 -3.36
C TYR A 132 6.76 -8.18 -2.38
N ASP A 133 6.51 -9.48 -2.58
CA ASP A 133 6.91 -10.54 -1.63
C ASP A 133 6.44 -10.25 -0.18
N LEU A 134 5.19 -9.77 -0.06
CA LEU A 134 4.58 -9.31 1.21
C LEU A 134 5.33 -8.17 1.92
N SER A 135 6.25 -7.49 1.24
CA SER A 135 6.93 -6.28 1.67
C SER A 135 6.29 -5.05 1.02
N VAL A 136 5.84 -4.08 1.81
CA VAL A 136 5.05 -2.96 1.34
C VAL A 136 5.88 -1.70 1.02
N GLY A 137 5.49 -0.96 -0.02
CA GLY A 137 6.05 0.35 -0.35
C GLY A 137 5.06 1.27 -1.06
N LEU A 138 5.53 2.47 -1.40
CA LEU A 138 4.73 3.50 -2.08
C LEU A 138 5.33 3.85 -3.44
N ARG A 139 4.59 3.61 -4.51
CA ARG A 139 4.99 4.01 -5.86
C ARG A 139 4.39 5.34 -6.26
N PHE A 140 5.22 6.20 -6.83
CA PHE A 140 4.84 7.45 -7.49
C PHE A 140 5.28 7.39 -8.96
N ILE A 141 4.73 8.28 -9.80
CA ILE A 141 5.34 8.52 -11.12
C ILE A 141 6.70 9.19 -10.92
N PRO A 142 7.78 8.64 -11.51
CA PRO A 142 9.11 9.23 -11.40
C PRO A 142 9.13 10.68 -11.90
N ASP A 143 9.36 11.61 -10.98
CA ASP A 143 9.54 13.03 -11.27
C ASP A 143 10.56 13.60 -10.28
N ALA A 144 11.77 13.88 -10.79
CA ALA A 144 12.86 14.37 -9.96
C ALA A 144 12.53 15.70 -9.27
N SER A 145 11.67 16.53 -9.87
CA SER A 145 11.25 17.81 -9.29
C SER A 145 10.32 17.67 -8.08
N LEU A 146 9.76 16.47 -7.86
CA LEU A 146 8.83 16.18 -6.76
C LEU A 146 9.42 15.27 -5.68
N THR A 147 10.72 14.94 -5.76
CA THR A 147 11.38 14.00 -4.84
C THR A 147 11.16 14.32 -3.36
N GLU A 148 11.37 15.58 -2.95
CA GLU A 148 11.19 16.00 -1.56
C GLU A 148 9.72 15.93 -1.10
N VAL A 149 8.79 16.22 -2.03
CA VAL A 149 7.35 16.12 -1.78
C VAL A 149 6.96 14.66 -1.59
N TYR A 150 7.43 13.76 -2.44
CA TYR A 150 7.18 12.32 -2.32
C TYR A 150 7.74 11.75 -1.02
N GLN A 151 8.97 12.12 -0.64
CA GLN A 151 9.54 11.76 0.67
C GLN A 151 8.66 12.23 1.84
N SER A 152 8.15 13.46 1.76
CA SER A 152 7.27 14.04 2.78
C SER A 152 5.92 13.34 2.86
N ILE A 153 5.33 13.01 1.71
CA ILE A 153 4.08 12.24 1.60
C ILE A 153 4.28 10.85 2.19
N SER A 154 5.32 10.13 1.76
CA SER A 154 5.61 8.77 2.22
C SER A 154 5.80 8.72 3.74
N LYS A 155 6.57 9.67 4.29
CA LYS A 155 6.74 9.80 5.73
C LYS A 155 5.42 10.02 6.45
N ALA A 156 4.61 10.97 5.99
CA ALA A 156 3.33 11.27 6.61
C ALA A 156 2.34 10.10 6.50
N PHE A 157 2.29 9.41 5.36
CA PHE A 157 1.41 8.27 5.16
C PHE A 157 1.77 7.11 6.08
N TRP A 158 3.05 6.74 6.16
CA TRP A 158 3.49 5.64 7.02
C TRP A 158 3.30 5.95 8.50
N GLU A 159 3.65 7.16 8.94
CA GLU A 159 3.39 7.58 10.31
C GLU A 159 1.89 7.55 10.67
N LEU A 160 1.00 7.96 9.74
CA LEU A 160 -0.45 7.85 9.92
C LEU A 160 -0.88 6.40 10.16
N LEU A 161 -0.39 5.47 9.33
CA LEU A 161 -0.70 4.04 9.49
C LEU A 161 -0.13 3.48 10.80
N LEU A 162 1.02 3.98 11.24
CA LEU A 162 1.69 3.59 12.50
C LEU A 162 1.01 4.14 13.75
N LEU A 163 0.10 5.11 13.64
CA LEU A 163 -0.78 5.46 14.76
C LEU A 163 -1.59 4.22 15.17
N GLU A 164 -1.75 3.97 16.47
CA GLU A 164 -2.55 2.86 17.00
C GLU A 164 -2.32 1.52 16.25
N PRO A 165 -1.09 0.98 16.19
CA PRO A 165 -0.74 -0.10 15.26
C PRO A 165 -1.53 -1.40 15.49
N ASN A 166 -2.12 -1.56 16.68
CA ASN A 166 -2.96 -2.71 17.04
C ASN A 166 -4.42 -2.61 16.55
N HIS A 167 -4.83 -1.47 16.02
CA HIS A 167 -6.15 -1.25 15.45
C HIS A 167 -6.15 -1.66 13.98
N VAL A 168 -6.54 -2.91 13.75
CA VAL A 168 -6.55 -3.57 12.43
C VAL A 168 -7.87 -4.29 12.22
N HIS A 169 -8.29 -4.38 10.96
CA HIS A 169 -9.43 -5.19 10.54
C HIS A 169 -8.98 -6.59 10.13
N PRO A 170 -9.76 -7.62 10.45
CA PRO A 170 -9.46 -8.97 10.01
C PRO A 170 -9.71 -9.14 8.51
N PHE A 171 -8.92 -10.00 7.87
CA PHE A 171 -9.12 -10.41 6.48
C PHE A 171 -8.54 -11.81 6.25
N CYS A 172 -8.88 -12.39 5.09
CA CYS A 172 -8.37 -13.65 4.59
C CYS A 172 -8.37 -13.57 3.07
N ASP A 173 -7.20 -13.72 2.45
CA ASP A 173 -6.99 -13.62 1.01
C ASP A 173 -6.04 -14.74 0.54
N GLY A 174 -6.11 -15.11 -0.73
CA GLY A 174 -5.12 -15.96 -1.39
C GLY A 174 -4.02 -15.11 -2.01
N TYR A 175 -2.78 -15.58 -1.96
CA TYR A 175 -1.60 -14.92 -2.50
C TYR A 175 -0.74 -15.96 -3.22
N VAL A 176 -0.23 -15.65 -4.41
CA VAL A 176 0.70 -16.48 -5.17
C VAL A 176 2.10 -15.92 -4.99
N HIS A 177 2.97 -16.77 -4.47
CA HIS A 177 4.39 -16.54 -4.34
C HIS A 177 5.13 -17.32 -5.43
N TYR A 178 6.27 -16.80 -5.88
CA TYR A 178 7.23 -17.57 -6.67
C TYR A 178 8.33 -18.07 -5.74
N ASN A 179 8.53 -19.38 -5.67
CA ASN A 179 9.62 -19.94 -4.88
C ASN A 179 10.99 -19.76 -5.58
N GLU A 180 12.06 -20.24 -4.94
CA GLU A 180 13.43 -20.14 -5.47
C GLU A 180 13.65 -20.88 -6.81
N LEU A 181 12.68 -21.68 -7.26
CA LEU A 181 12.69 -22.42 -8.53
C LEU A 181 11.75 -21.79 -9.58
N ASP A 182 11.19 -20.61 -9.32
CA ASP A 182 10.19 -19.92 -10.14
C ASP A 182 8.85 -20.70 -10.28
N ASP A 183 8.57 -21.65 -9.39
CA ASP A 183 7.27 -22.32 -9.35
C ASP A 183 6.26 -21.49 -8.54
N GLU A 184 5.01 -21.44 -9.03
CA GLU A 184 3.90 -20.75 -8.36
C GLU A 184 3.42 -21.56 -7.15
N GLU A 185 3.45 -20.94 -5.98
CA GLU A 185 2.96 -21.49 -4.72
C GLU A 185 1.82 -20.62 -4.17
N TRP A 186 0.70 -21.25 -3.86
CA TRP A 186 -0.43 -20.56 -3.24
C TRP A 186 -0.25 -20.50 -1.73
N LEU A 187 -0.33 -19.29 -1.20
CA LEU A 187 -0.35 -18.97 0.21
C LEU A 187 -1.76 -18.53 0.61
N LEU A 188 -2.24 -19.06 1.72
CA LEU A 188 -3.33 -18.48 2.49
C LEU A 188 -2.76 -17.39 3.38
N VAL A 189 -3.22 -16.15 3.20
CA VAL A 189 -2.77 -15.00 4.00
C VAL A 189 -3.95 -14.44 4.77
N ALA A 190 -3.84 -14.41 6.09
CA ALA A 190 -4.90 -13.91 6.95
C ALA A 190 -4.39 -13.10 8.14
N LEU A 191 -5.18 -12.11 8.55
CA LEU A 191 -5.02 -11.40 9.80
C LEU A 191 -6.28 -11.63 10.64
N LYS A 192 -6.17 -12.35 11.76
CA LYS A 192 -7.31 -12.64 12.65
C LYS A 192 -6.87 -12.58 14.10
N ASN A 193 -7.66 -11.94 14.96
CA ASN A 193 -7.35 -11.80 16.38
C ASN A 193 -5.93 -11.22 16.64
N ARG A 194 -5.47 -10.28 15.80
CA ARG A 194 -4.11 -9.70 15.82
C ARG A 194 -2.99 -10.74 15.64
N ARG A 195 -3.29 -11.85 14.97
CA ARG A 195 -2.32 -12.86 14.54
C ARG A 195 -2.26 -12.85 13.02
N CYS A 196 -1.04 -12.78 12.51
CA CYS A 196 -0.73 -13.00 11.10
C CYS A 196 -0.62 -14.50 10.85
N ILE A 197 -1.23 -14.97 9.77
CA ILE A 197 -1.21 -16.35 9.31
C ILE A 197 -0.77 -16.30 7.86
N ILE A 198 0.32 -17.00 7.54
CA ILE A 198 0.86 -17.16 6.19
C ILE A 198 1.21 -18.64 6.07
N GLU A 199 0.39 -19.38 5.36
CA GLU A 199 0.48 -20.85 5.27
C GLU A 199 0.37 -21.27 3.80
N PHE A 200 1.08 -22.34 3.42
CA PHE A 200 0.88 -22.95 2.11
C PHE A 200 -0.53 -23.52 2.01
N SER A 201 -1.16 -23.33 0.86
CA SER A 201 -2.46 -23.90 0.56
C SER A 201 -2.29 -25.11 -0.35
N ASP A 202 -2.53 -26.31 0.19
CA ASP A 202 -2.58 -27.55 -0.59
C ASP A 202 -3.86 -27.62 -1.47
N SER A 203 -4.83 -26.73 -1.23
CA SER A 203 -6.08 -26.62 -1.99
C SER A 203 -6.73 -25.25 -1.75
N ILE A 204 -6.83 -24.41 -2.79
CA ILE A 204 -7.74 -23.26 -2.78
C ILE A 204 -9.00 -23.68 -3.52
N ASP A 205 -10.02 -24.07 -2.77
CA ASP A 205 -11.38 -24.18 -3.30
C ASP A 205 -11.95 -22.75 -3.37
N PHE A 206 -12.06 -22.20 -4.59
CA PHE A 206 -12.71 -20.92 -4.88
C PHE A 206 -14.24 -21.04 -4.91
#